data_AF-A0AB39YHJ9-F1
#
_entry.id   AF-A0AB39YHJ9-F1
#
_cell.length_a   1.000
_cell.length_b   1.000
_cell.length_c   1.000
_cell.angle_alpha   90.00
_cell.angle_beta   90.00
_cell.angle_gamma   90.00
#
_symmetry.space_group_name_H-M   'P 1'
#
loop_
_entity.id
_entity.type
_entity.pdbx_description
1 polymer ?
#
loop_
_entity_poly.entity_id
_entity_poly.type
_entity_poly.pdbx_seq_one_letter_code
_entity_poly.pdbx_strand_id
1 'polypeptide(L)'
;MYVDTTGQWTLASASSRRVNGLEATQTERRFDLVELGPFRYGSSANIAAWVRHLTGVENALRLLDARPGMLSTGTMPEYLYERTGGVVGLLERLIEDGCREAMDCGQEHLTEALLDAIAIDLDGSPARDAGAGEVPPVPSRKRAIAKRGRNTVFDDRGPAGEAG
;
A
#
# COMPACT_ATOMS: atom_id res chain seq x y z
N MET A 1 14.22 21.69 17.51
CA MET A 1 13.58 20.46 18.01
C MET A 1 14.58 19.79 18.94
N TYR A 2 14.25 19.57 20.20
CA TYR A 2 15.14 18.91 21.15
C TYR A 2 14.31 17.90 21.94
N VAL A 3 14.93 16.78 22.30
CA VAL A 3 14.31 15.74 23.13
C VAL A 3 14.71 16.06 24.57
N ASP A 4 13.71 16.24 25.45
CA ASP A 4 14.00 16.43 26.86
C ASP A 4 14.48 15.13 27.51
N THR A 5 14.99 15.22 28.73
CA THR A 5 15.54 14.06 29.47
C THR A 5 14.52 12.97 29.78
N THR A 6 13.24 13.22 29.49
CA THR A 6 12.13 12.26 29.63
C THR A 6 11.78 11.55 28.32
N GLY A 7 12.45 11.87 27.21
CA GLY A 7 12.16 11.27 25.91
C GLY A 7 10.85 11.77 25.28
N GLN A 8 10.27 12.85 25.83
CA GLN A 8 9.05 13.45 25.29
C GLN A 8 9.40 14.44 24.18
N TRP A 9 8.66 14.34 23.08
CA TRP A 9 8.77 15.26 21.97
C TRP A 9 8.06 16.57 22.31
N THR A 10 8.84 17.59 22.66
CA THR A 10 8.30 18.94 22.79
C THR A 10 8.21 19.58 21.40
N LEU A 11 6.99 19.72 20.90
CA LEU A 11 6.71 20.55 19.73
C LEU A 11 7.04 22.00 20.09
N ALA A 12 7.82 22.67 19.24
CA ALA A 12 7.79 24.12 19.23
C ALA A 12 6.36 24.51 18.85
N SER A 13 5.70 25.33 19.69
CA SER A 13 4.36 25.90 19.41
C SER A 13 4.28 26.23 17.93
N ALA A 14 3.43 25.51 17.19
CA ALA A 14 3.22 25.81 15.79
C ALA A 14 2.86 27.29 15.71
N SER A 15 3.59 28.05 14.89
CA SER A 15 3.15 29.39 14.50
C SER A 15 1.97 29.23 13.54
N SER A 16 0.88 28.60 14.00
CA SER A 16 -0.40 28.75 13.35
C SER A 16 -0.74 30.23 13.48
N ARG A 17 -1.06 30.86 12.35
CA ARG A 17 -1.50 32.24 12.30
C ARG A 17 -2.69 32.34 13.25
N ARG A 18 -2.48 32.94 14.42
CA ARG A 18 -3.45 33.02 15.51
C ARG A 18 -4.66 33.80 14.99
N VAL A 19 -5.69 33.09 14.54
CA VAL A 19 -6.90 33.76 14.04
C VAL A 19 -7.65 34.46 15.18
N ASN A 20 -7.48 34.07 16.45
CA ASN A 20 -8.18 34.70 17.57
C ASN A 20 -7.40 34.87 18.89
N GLY A 21 -6.06 34.82 18.90
CA GLY A 21 -5.29 35.17 20.11
C GLY A 21 -5.58 34.34 21.38
N LEU A 22 -6.20 33.16 21.26
CA LEU A 22 -6.45 32.27 22.40
C LEU A 22 -5.26 31.33 22.60
N GLU A 23 -4.84 31.19 23.85
CA GLU A 23 -3.85 30.20 24.28
C GLU A 23 -4.26 28.78 23.87
N ALA A 24 -3.28 27.87 23.78
CA ALA A 24 -3.48 26.45 23.51
C ALA A 24 -4.71 25.92 24.28
N THR A 25 -5.65 25.35 23.54
CA THR A 25 -6.99 25.05 24.07
C THR A 25 -6.90 23.98 25.16
N GLN A 26 -7.87 23.96 26.08
CA GLN A 26 -7.94 23.01 27.21
C GLN A 26 -7.75 21.54 26.75
N THR A 27 -8.21 21.23 25.54
CA THR A 27 -8.07 19.93 24.87
C THR A 27 -6.62 19.58 24.51
N GLU A 28 -5.82 20.53 24.00
CA GLU A 28 -4.43 20.27 23.58
C GLU A 28 -3.50 19.88 24.73
N ARG A 29 -3.85 20.21 25.98
CA ARG A 29 -3.07 19.80 27.18
C ARG A 29 -3.47 18.44 27.74
N ARG A 30 -4.57 17.84 27.26
CA ARG A 30 -5.09 16.56 27.77
C ARG A 30 -4.82 15.38 26.84
N PHE A 31 -4.34 15.65 25.63
CA PHE A 31 -4.07 14.64 24.62
C PHE A 31 -2.67 14.81 24.06
N ASP A 32 -1.90 13.72 24.06
CA ASP A 32 -0.63 13.64 23.35
C ASP A 32 -0.89 13.19 21.92
N LEU A 33 -0.44 13.99 20.95
CA LEU A 33 -0.46 13.59 19.55
C LEU A 33 0.73 12.67 19.28
N VAL A 34 0.45 11.41 19.00
CA VAL A 34 1.47 10.46 18.52
C VAL A 34 1.33 10.35 17.01
N GLU A 35 2.32 10.85 16.28
CA GLU A 35 2.39 10.71 14.83
C GLU A 35 2.95 9.32 14.47
N LEU A 36 2.10 8.47 13.90
CA LEU A 36 2.52 7.18 13.36
C LEU A 36 2.85 7.35 11.88
N GLY A 37 4.14 7.33 11.56
CA GLY A 37 4.60 7.34 10.16
C GLY A 37 4.44 5.96 9.48
N PRO A 38 4.57 5.90 8.14
CA PRO A 38 4.53 4.63 7.42
C PRO A 38 5.69 3.71 7.84
N PHE A 39 5.57 2.42 7.55
CA PHE A 39 6.73 1.53 7.64
C PHE A 39 7.83 2.01 6.70
N ARG A 40 9.08 1.69 7.05
CA ARG A 40 10.25 1.97 6.20
C ARG A 40 10.80 0.64 5.68
N TYR A 41 11.64 0.70 4.66
CA TYR A 41 12.28 -0.49 4.08
C TYR A 41 13.80 -0.34 3.87
N GLY A 42 14.41 0.70 4.45
CA GLY A 42 15.83 1.03 4.23
C GLY A 42 16.83 0.31 5.14
N SER A 43 16.38 -0.50 6.09
CA SER A 43 17.26 -1.24 7.01
C SER A 43 16.67 -2.60 7.36
N SER A 44 17.51 -3.54 7.82
CA SER A 44 17.06 -4.87 8.24
C SER A 44 16.01 -4.81 9.36
N ALA A 45 16.19 -3.89 10.33
CA ALA A 45 15.22 -3.68 11.41
C ALA A 45 13.87 -3.17 10.88
N ASN A 46 13.90 -2.26 9.90
CA ASN A 46 12.71 -1.73 9.25
C ASN A 46 11.97 -2.82 8.47
N ILE A 47 12.70 -3.62 7.69
CA ILE A 47 12.15 -4.76 6.93
C ILE A 47 11.55 -5.79 7.90
N ALA A 48 12.23 -6.12 9.00
CA ALA A 48 11.71 -7.06 10.00
C ALA A 48 10.43 -6.54 10.68
N ALA A 49 10.32 -5.23 10.93
CA ALA A 49 9.11 -4.63 11.46
C ALA A 49 7.95 -4.70 10.47
N TRP A 50 8.21 -4.44 9.20
CA TRP A 50 7.23 -4.56 8.12
C TRP A 50 6.76 -6.00 7.94
N VAL A 51 7.69 -6.96 7.80
CA VAL A 51 7.35 -8.39 7.67
C VAL A 51 6.54 -8.88 8.86
N ARG A 52 6.89 -8.47 10.09
CA ARG A 52 6.11 -8.81 11.28
C ARG A 52 4.67 -8.28 11.22
N HIS A 53 4.48 -7.07 10.70
CA HIS A 53 3.14 -6.53 10.48
C HIS A 53 2.37 -7.34 9.43
N LEU A 54 3.02 -7.68 8.31
CA LEU A 54 2.43 -8.54 7.27
C LEU A 54 2.02 -9.92 7.80
N THR A 55 2.84 -10.55 8.65
CA THR A 55 2.46 -11.80 9.33
C THR A 55 1.21 -11.61 10.19
N GLY A 56 1.06 -10.47 10.87
CA GLY A 56 -0.15 -10.14 11.62
C GLY A 56 -1.39 -10.04 10.73
N VAL A 57 -1.28 -9.37 9.58
CA VAL A 57 -2.35 -9.29 8.58
C VAL A 57 -2.68 -10.66 7.99
N GLU A 58 -1.66 -11.46 7.65
CA GLU A 58 -1.79 -12.82 7.11
C GLU A 58 -2.61 -13.72 8.03
N ASN A 59 -2.38 -13.64 9.34
CA ASN A 59 -3.12 -14.41 10.35
C ASN A 59 -4.61 -14.04 10.45
N ALA A 60 -4.99 -12.85 9.97
CA ALA A 60 -6.37 -12.40 9.94
C ALA A 60 -7.11 -12.79 8.64
N LEU A 61 -6.40 -13.28 7.62
CA LEU A 61 -7.00 -13.67 6.34
C LEU A 61 -7.93 -14.86 6.51
N ARG A 62 -9.05 -14.83 5.77
CA ARG A 62 -10.08 -15.87 5.77
C ARG A 62 -10.32 -16.44 4.37
N LEU A 63 -9.26 -16.50 3.56
CA LEU A 63 -9.30 -17.18 2.27
C LEU A 63 -9.06 -18.67 2.45
N LEU A 64 -9.77 -19.49 1.67
CA LEU A 64 -9.79 -20.95 1.86
C LEU A 64 -8.43 -21.62 1.57
N ASP A 65 -7.66 -21.10 0.62
CA ASP A 65 -6.31 -21.59 0.29
C ASP A 65 -5.21 -20.62 0.77
N ALA A 66 -5.48 -19.84 1.83
CA ALA A 66 -4.45 -19.05 2.48
C ALA A 66 -3.35 -19.94 3.05
N ARG A 67 -2.08 -19.65 2.74
CA ARG A 67 -0.93 -20.43 3.20
C ARG A 67 0.01 -19.61 4.09
N PRO A 68 0.67 -20.24 5.07
CA PRO A 68 1.71 -19.57 5.85
C PRO A 68 2.79 -19.00 4.94
N GLY A 69 3.16 -17.75 5.19
CA GLY A 69 4.16 -17.01 4.41
C GLY A 69 3.63 -16.32 3.16
N MET A 70 2.34 -16.41 2.85
CA MET A 70 1.73 -15.84 1.64
C MET A 70 1.94 -14.33 1.52
N LEU A 71 1.89 -13.57 2.63
CA LEU A 71 2.22 -12.14 2.65
C LEU A 71 3.64 -11.87 3.14
N SER A 72 4.19 -12.76 3.95
CA SER A 72 5.39 -12.50 4.77
C SER A 72 6.69 -13.12 4.25
N THR A 73 6.66 -13.88 3.14
CA THR A 73 7.84 -14.56 2.59
C THR A 73 8.03 -14.30 1.09
N GLY A 74 9.20 -14.69 0.55
CA GLY A 74 9.52 -14.51 -0.86
C GLY A 74 9.62 -13.03 -1.24
N THR A 75 9.09 -12.68 -2.41
CA THR A 75 9.08 -11.31 -2.96
C THR A 75 7.89 -10.47 -2.49
N MET A 76 6.87 -11.11 -1.90
CA MET A 76 5.63 -10.45 -1.50
C MET A 76 5.82 -9.27 -0.52
N PRO A 77 6.69 -9.35 0.52
CA PRO A 77 6.90 -8.20 1.41
C PRO A 77 7.44 -6.96 0.71
N GLU A 78 8.37 -7.14 -0.23
CA GLU A 78 8.93 -6.04 -1.02
C GLU A 78 7.88 -5.48 -1.99
N TYR A 79 7.16 -6.37 -2.68
CA TYR A 79 6.05 -6.02 -3.54
C TYR A 79 4.99 -5.16 -2.83
N LEU A 80 4.50 -5.61 -1.67
CA LEU A 80 3.50 -4.88 -0.89
C LEU A 80 4.03 -3.54 -0.39
N TYR A 81 5.31 -3.47 -0.02
CA TYR A 81 5.94 -2.20 0.36
C TYR A 81 6.00 -1.23 -0.83
N GLU A 82 6.46 -1.68 -2.01
CA GLU A 82 6.49 -0.84 -3.21
C GLU A 82 5.09 -0.35 -3.61
N ARG A 83 4.07 -1.19 -3.46
CA ARG A 83 2.67 -0.87 -3.78
C ARG A 83 2.05 0.16 -2.84
N THR A 84 2.47 0.20 -1.58
CA THR A 84 1.78 0.96 -0.52
C THR A 84 2.64 2.06 0.11
N GLY A 85 3.95 2.07 -0.15
CA GLY A 85 4.90 2.96 0.51
C GLY A 85 5.03 2.69 2.01
N GLY A 86 4.63 1.49 2.47
CA GLY A 86 4.55 1.15 3.89
C GLY A 86 3.38 1.80 4.63
N VAL A 87 2.43 2.43 3.93
CA VAL A 87 1.24 3.03 4.53
C VAL A 87 0.22 1.94 4.85
N VAL A 88 -0.06 1.75 6.14
CA VAL A 88 -0.96 0.68 6.64
C VAL A 88 -2.35 0.76 6.00
N GLY A 89 -2.96 1.94 5.94
CA GLY A 89 -4.30 2.07 5.33
C GLY A 89 -4.35 1.74 3.84
N LEU A 90 -3.24 1.92 3.09
CA LEU A 90 -3.17 1.51 1.68
C LEU A 90 -2.97 0.00 1.56
N LEU A 91 -2.19 -0.59 2.45
CA LEU A 91 -2.04 -2.03 2.55
C LEU A 91 -3.37 -2.71 2.86
N GLU A 92 -4.07 -2.27 3.91
CA GLU A 92 -5.35 -2.85 4.32
C GLU A 92 -6.36 -2.83 3.17
N ARG A 93 -6.51 -1.68 2.51
CA ARG A 93 -7.40 -1.56 1.34
C ARG A 93 -7.01 -2.51 0.20
N LEU A 94 -5.71 -2.57 -0.15
CA LEU A 94 -5.23 -3.47 -1.20
C LEU A 94 -5.51 -4.95 -0.86
N ILE A 95 -5.28 -5.34 0.40
CA ILE A 95 -5.52 -6.70 0.87
C ILE A 95 -7.01 -7.03 0.91
N GLU A 96 -7.86 -6.10 1.35
CA GLU A 96 -9.32 -6.27 1.35
C GLU A 96 -9.88 -6.48 -0.06
N ASP A 97 -9.48 -5.62 -1.00
CA ASP A 97 -9.89 -5.75 -2.40
C ASP A 97 -9.29 -7.02 -3.03
N GLY A 98 -8.05 -7.37 -2.67
CA GLY A 98 -7.41 -8.62 -3.06
C GLY A 98 -8.16 -9.85 -2.59
N CYS A 99 -8.59 -9.86 -1.34
CA CYS A 99 -9.38 -10.95 -0.79
C CYS A 99 -10.72 -11.08 -1.50
N ARG A 100 -11.39 -9.95 -1.79
CA ARG A 100 -12.65 -9.96 -2.55
C ARG A 100 -12.46 -10.58 -3.92
N GLU A 101 -11.46 -10.12 -4.69
CA GLU A 101 -11.16 -10.67 -6.00
C GLU A 101 -10.80 -12.15 -5.93
N ALA A 102 -9.99 -12.57 -4.94
CA ALA A 102 -9.60 -13.96 -4.76
C ALA A 102 -10.79 -14.89 -4.48
N MET A 103 -11.79 -14.41 -3.72
CA MET A 103 -13.04 -15.13 -3.49
C MET A 103 -13.90 -15.17 -4.77
N ASP A 104 -14.07 -14.03 -5.45
CA ASP A 104 -14.92 -13.92 -6.64
C ASP A 104 -14.42 -14.78 -7.81
N CYS A 105 -13.10 -14.88 -8.00
CA CYS A 105 -12.49 -15.75 -9.00
C CYS A 105 -12.29 -17.20 -8.52
N GLY A 106 -12.56 -17.50 -7.25
CA GLY A 106 -12.41 -18.82 -6.63
C GLY A 106 -10.95 -19.26 -6.42
N GLN A 107 -9.98 -18.38 -6.64
CA GLN A 107 -8.56 -18.66 -6.42
C GLN A 107 -8.24 -18.84 -4.93
N GLU A 108 -8.94 -18.12 -4.04
CA GLU A 108 -8.87 -18.28 -2.59
C GLU A 108 -7.45 -18.15 -1.98
N HIS A 109 -6.53 -17.49 -2.67
CA HIS A 109 -5.21 -17.10 -2.18
C HIS A 109 -4.71 -15.85 -2.91
N LEU A 110 -3.84 -15.08 -2.26
CA LEU A 110 -3.29 -13.84 -2.81
C LEU A 110 -1.98 -14.08 -3.55
N THR A 111 -1.84 -13.47 -4.73
CA THR A 111 -0.60 -13.46 -5.52
C THR A 111 -0.30 -12.05 -5.98
N GLU A 112 0.97 -11.77 -6.29
CA GLU A 112 1.36 -10.47 -6.86
C GLU A 112 0.58 -10.17 -8.15
N ALA A 113 0.32 -11.18 -8.98
CA ALA A 113 -0.44 -11.03 -10.22
C ALA A 113 -1.90 -10.62 -9.98
N LEU A 114 -2.57 -11.22 -8.99
CA LEU A 114 -3.93 -10.87 -8.61
C LEU A 114 -3.98 -9.44 -8.05
N LEU A 115 -3.07 -9.11 -7.14
CA LEU A 115 -2.98 -7.78 -6.55
C LEU A 115 -2.61 -6.72 -7.60
N ASP A 116 -1.91 -7.07 -8.67
CA ASP A 116 -1.55 -6.18 -9.78
C ASP A 116 -2.71 -5.76 -10.67
N ALA A 117 -3.80 -6.53 -10.67
CA ALA A 117 -5.03 -6.15 -11.34
C ALA A 117 -5.79 -5.05 -10.57
N ILE A 118 -5.50 -4.89 -9.27
CA ILE A 118 -6.22 -3.99 -8.36
C ILE A 118 -5.55 -2.63 -8.32
N ALA A 119 -6.31 -1.58 -8.61
CA ALA A 119 -5.87 -0.20 -8.48
C ALA A 119 -6.04 0.29 -7.04
N ILE A 120 -5.00 0.94 -6.49
CA ILE A 120 -5.11 1.69 -5.24
C ILE A 120 -5.55 3.11 -5.61
N ASP A 121 -6.86 3.32 -5.72
CA ASP A 121 -7.49 4.62 -5.95
C ASP A 121 -7.85 5.25 -4.59
N LEU A 122 -7.21 6.38 -4.29
CA LEU A 122 -7.52 7.23 -3.12
C LEU A 122 -8.39 8.43 -3.48
N ASP A 123 -8.49 8.72 -4.77
CA ASP A 123 -9.07 9.87 -5.44
C ASP A 123 -10.60 9.87 -5.29
N GLY A 124 -11.21 8.68 -5.27
CA GLY A 124 -12.66 8.49 -5.28
C GLY A 124 -13.34 8.37 -3.92
N SER A 125 -12.64 8.53 -2.79
CA SER A 125 -13.29 8.47 -1.47
C SER A 125 -13.95 9.81 -1.13
N PRO A 126 -15.30 9.91 -1.11
CA PRO A 126 -16.00 11.18 -0.87
C PRO A 126 -15.82 11.73 0.56
N ALA A 127 -15.10 11.01 1.42
CA ALA A 127 -14.94 11.31 2.83
C ALA A 127 -13.56 11.87 3.22
N ARG A 128 -12.59 11.96 2.29
CA ARG A 128 -11.22 12.43 2.63
C ARG A 128 -10.89 13.71 1.89
N ASP A 129 -10.56 14.76 2.64
CA ASP A 129 -10.09 16.01 2.06
C ASP A 129 -8.59 15.90 1.75
N ALA A 130 -8.26 15.78 0.46
CA ALA A 130 -6.89 15.75 -0.01
C ALA A 130 -6.09 17.03 0.37
N GLY A 131 -6.76 18.16 0.56
CA GLY A 131 -6.15 19.42 1.00
C GLY A 131 -5.81 19.47 2.49
N ALA A 132 -6.39 18.59 3.31
CA ALA A 132 -6.15 18.50 4.74
C ALA A 132 -4.93 17.62 5.12
N GLY A 133 -4.26 17.00 4.12
CA GLY A 133 -3.18 16.04 4.35
C GLY A 133 -3.65 14.64 4.75
N GLU A 134 -4.96 14.36 4.64
CA GLU A 134 -5.59 13.08 4.99
C GLU A 134 -5.33 11.96 3.96
N VAL A 135 -4.86 12.34 2.78
CA VAL A 135 -4.57 11.44 1.67
C VAL A 135 -3.04 11.24 1.61
N PRO A 136 -2.52 10.08 2.04
CA PRO A 136 -1.10 9.80 1.92
C PRO A 136 -0.70 9.72 0.44
N PRO A 137 0.52 10.13 0.07
CA PRO A 137 0.99 9.99 -1.31
C PRO A 137 0.99 8.51 -1.70
N VAL A 138 0.17 8.14 -2.70
CA VAL A 138 0.20 6.79 -3.28
C VAL A 138 1.48 6.66 -4.09
N PRO A 139 2.29 5.60 -3.87
CA PRO A 139 3.44 5.33 -4.73
C PRO A 139 3.00 5.19 -6.19
N SER A 140 3.68 5.88 -7.10
CA SER A 140 3.41 5.75 -8.53
C SER A 140 3.76 4.34 -9.01
N ARG A 141 2.80 3.65 -9.63
CA ARG A 141 3.01 2.30 -10.17
C ARG A 141 4.13 2.29 -11.22
N LYS A 142 5.18 1.47 -11.02
CA LYS A 142 6.08 1.06 -12.11
C LYS A 142 5.30 0.09 -13.01
N ARG A 143 4.69 0.55 -14.11
CA ARG A 143 4.01 -0.36 -15.05
C ARG A 143 5.05 -1.32 -15.64
N ALA A 144 4.85 -2.63 -15.48
CA ALA A 144 5.53 -3.60 -16.31
C ALA A 144 5.19 -3.30 -17.78
N ILE A 145 6.21 -3.03 -18.59
CA ILE A 145 6.03 -2.83 -20.04
C ILE A 145 5.61 -4.18 -20.61
N ALA A 146 4.32 -4.35 -20.86
CA ALA A 146 3.84 -5.50 -21.61
C ALA A 146 4.52 -5.48 -22.98
N LYS A 147 5.37 -6.48 -23.28
CA LYS A 147 5.90 -6.68 -24.64
C LYS A 147 4.69 -6.90 -25.55
N ARG A 148 4.33 -5.87 -26.30
CA ARG A 148 3.26 -5.91 -27.30
C ARG A 148 3.60 -7.05 -28.26
N GLY A 149 2.84 -8.14 -28.20
CA GLY A 149 2.98 -9.25 -29.14
C GLY A 149 2.86 -8.71 -30.56
N ARG A 150 3.72 -9.18 -31.46
CA ARG A 150 3.69 -8.79 -32.87
C ARG A 150 2.33 -9.18 -33.44
N ASN A 151 1.62 -8.24 -34.07
CA ASN A 151 0.32 -8.50 -34.67
C ASN A 151 0.51 -9.42 -35.89
N THR A 152 0.06 -10.68 -35.81
CA THR A 152 0.25 -11.72 -36.85
C THR A 152 -0.90 -11.78 -37.87
N VAL A 153 -1.72 -10.74 -37.96
CA VAL A 153 -2.91 -10.69 -38.83
C VAL A 153 -2.59 -10.85 -40.33
N PHE A 154 -1.32 -10.73 -40.73
CA PHE A 154 -0.87 -10.90 -42.12
C PHE A 154 0.03 -12.12 -42.37
N ASP A 155 0.21 -13.00 -41.38
CA ASP A 155 0.95 -14.26 -41.59
C ASP A 155 0.01 -15.34 -42.16
N ASP A 156 -0.70 -15.02 -43.25
CA ASP A 156 -1.43 -16.00 -44.04
C ASP A 156 -0.45 -16.67 -45.00
N ARG A 157 -0.14 -17.95 -44.77
CA ARG A 157 0.67 -18.73 -45.69
C ARG A 157 -0.23 -19.19 -46.82
N GLY A 158 -0.19 -18.42 -47.92
CA GLY A 158 -0.87 -18.75 -49.17
C GLY A 158 -0.62 -20.21 -49.60
N PRO A 159 -1.58 -20.82 -50.32
CA PRO A 159 -1.62 -22.25 -50.52
C PRO A 159 -0.39 -22.75 -51.28
N ALA A 160 0.13 -23.90 -50.83
CA ALA A 160 1.25 -24.57 -51.47
C ALA A 160 0.89 -24.91 -52.92
N GLY A 161 1.63 -24.36 -53.87
CA GLY A 161 1.51 -24.72 -55.27
C GLY A 161 1.84 -26.20 -55.46
N GLU A 162 0.86 -26.98 -55.88
CA GLU A 162 1.08 -28.29 -56.48
C GLU A 162 1.82 -28.08 -57.81
N ALA A 163 3.08 -28.50 -57.88
CA ALA A 163 3.76 -28.76 -59.13
C ALA A 163 3.70 -30.29 -59.35
N GLY A 164 3.12 -30.68 -60.48
CA GLY A 164 2.88 -32.07 -60.88
C GLY A 164 4.11 -32.81 -61.41
#